data_AF-A0A4Y9QAB5-F1
#
_entry.id   AF-A0A4Y9QAB5-F1
#
_cell.length_a   1.000
_cell.length_b   1.000
_cell.length_c   1.000
_cell.angle_alpha   90.00
_cell.angle_beta   90.00
_cell.angle_gamma   90.00
#
_symmetry.space_group_name_H-M   'P 1'
#
loop_
_entity.id
_entity.type
_entity.pdbx_description
1 polymer ?
#
loop_
_entity_poly.entity_id
_entity_poly.type
_entity_poly.pdbx_seq_one_letter_code
_entity_poly.pdbx_strand_id
1 'polypeptide(L)'
;MRRRRATTHLIRSQLTDENGQPVTFATPGAPTLDERRRYALAVQRATTPTPLTPEQQAEVDAIHRRNLELFPHRYNADDYRPRPRREPFPHLLS
;
A
#
# COMPACT_ATOMS: atom_id res chain seq x y z
N MET A 1 30.57 -20.34 19.55
CA MET A 1 29.13 -20.60 19.26
C MET A 1 28.78 -20.07 17.87
N ARG A 2 28.37 -20.96 16.97
CA ARG A 2 28.00 -20.70 15.57
C ARG A 2 26.67 -19.92 15.50
N ARG A 3 26.67 -18.69 14.98
CA ARG A 3 25.46 -18.06 14.42
C ARG A 3 25.41 -18.38 12.93
N ARG A 4 24.59 -19.36 12.58
CA ARG A 4 24.29 -19.71 11.19
C ARG A 4 23.56 -18.52 10.56
N ARG A 5 24.15 -17.91 9.54
CA ARG A 5 23.46 -17.00 8.63
C ARG A 5 22.39 -17.82 7.92
N ALA A 6 21.12 -17.46 8.10
CA ALA A 6 20.04 -17.99 7.28
C ALA A 6 20.16 -17.30 5.91
N THR A 7 20.88 -17.95 5.01
CA THR A 7 20.94 -17.59 3.60
C THR A 7 19.56 -17.89 3.01
N THR A 8 18.80 -16.84 2.68
CA THR A 8 17.60 -16.94 1.86
C THR A 8 18.03 -17.45 0.49
N HIS A 9 17.83 -18.75 0.23
CA HIS A 9 17.96 -19.31 -1.11
C HIS A 9 16.85 -18.77 -2.01
N LEU A 10 17.03 -17.57 -2.54
CA LEU A 10 16.29 -17.09 -3.72
C LEU A 10 16.92 -17.73 -4.96
N ILE A 11 16.65 -19.02 -5.17
CA ILE A 11 16.86 -19.61 -6.50
C ILE A 11 15.66 -19.17 -7.35
N ARG A 12 15.70 -17.92 -7.82
CA ARG A 12 14.86 -17.46 -8.92
C ARG A 12 15.72 -17.55 -10.17
N SER A 13 15.69 -18.71 -10.82
CA SER A 13 16.18 -18.84 -12.19
C SER A 13 15.43 -17.78 -13.02
N GLN A 14 16.12 -16.70 -13.41
CA GLN A 14 15.59 -15.75 -14.37
C GLN A 14 15.93 -16.32 -15.74
N LEU A 15 14.93 -16.85 -16.45
CA LEU A 15 15.10 -17.26 -17.83
C LEU A 15 15.29 -15.99 -18.66
N THR A 16 16.42 -15.87 -19.35
CA THR A 16 16.73 -14.73 -20.20
C THR A 16 16.56 -15.11 -21.68
N ASP A 17 16.18 -14.14 -22.51
CA ASP A 17 16.15 -14.29 -23.96
C ASP A 17 17.57 -14.25 -24.57
N GLU A 18 17.65 -14.34 -25.89
CA GLU A 18 18.89 -14.26 -26.67
C GLU A 18 19.66 -12.93 -26.52
N ASN A 19 18.99 -11.88 -26.04
CA ASN A 19 19.57 -10.57 -25.77
C ASN A 19 19.91 -10.38 -24.28
N GLY A 20 19.77 -11.43 -23.46
CA GLY A 20 20.02 -11.39 -22.02
C GLY A 20 18.92 -10.69 -21.22
N GLN A 21 17.76 -10.39 -21.81
CA GLN A 21 16.63 -9.76 -21.11
C GLN A 21 15.78 -10.81 -20.38
N PRO A 22 15.29 -10.52 -19.17
CA PRO A 22 14.47 -11.46 -18.42
C PRO A 22 13.13 -11.73 -19.12
N VAL A 23 12.89 -12.99 -19.49
CA VAL A 23 11.63 -13.47 -20.05
C VAL A 23 10.59 -13.49 -18.94
N THR A 24 9.68 -12.53 -18.98
CA THR A 24 8.45 -12.56 -18.17
C THR A 24 7.42 -13.40 -18.90
N PHE A 25 7.29 -14.67 -18.50
CA PHE A 25 6.16 -15.49 -18.93
C PHE A 25 4.87 -14.91 -18.31
N ALA A 26 4.20 -14.02 -19.03
CA ALA A 26 2.81 -13.71 -18.76
C ALA A 26 2.00 -14.94 -19.21
N THR A 27 1.49 -15.73 -18.26
CA THR A 27 0.55 -16.81 -18.60
C THR A 27 -0.65 -16.17 -19.33
N PRO A 28 -0.93 -16.56 -20.59
CA PRO A 28 -2.08 -16.01 -21.31
C PRO A 28 -3.36 -16.22 -20.48
N GLY A 29 -4.12 -15.14 -20.25
CA GLY A 29 -5.32 -15.17 -19.40
C GLY A 29 -5.08 -14.95 -17.90
N ALA A 30 -3.84 -14.77 -17.44
CA ALA A 30 -3.60 -14.35 -16.06
C ALA A 30 -4.11 -12.91 -15.84
N PRO A 31 -4.81 -12.64 -14.72
CA PRO A 31 -5.31 -11.32 -14.44
C PRO A 31 -4.16 -10.32 -14.24
N THR A 32 -4.30 -9.16 -14.85
CA THR A 32 -3.40 -8.03 -14.70
C THR A 32 -3.29 -7.61 -13.23
N LEU A 33 -2.26 -6.83 -12.88
CA LEU A 33 -2.12 -6.31 -11.52
C LEU A 33 -3.32 -5.46 -11.10
N ASP A 34 -3.87 -4.65 -12.00
CA ASP A 34 -5.02 -3.80 -11.70
C ASP A 34 -6.33 -4.59 -11.58
N GLU A 35 -6.50 -5.68 -12.34
CA GLU A 35 -7.61 -6.62 -12.15
C GLU A 35 -7.52 -7.31 -10.79
N ARG A 36 -6.32 -7.75 -10.38
CA ARG A 36 -6.11 -8.32 -9.04
C ARG A 36 -6.40 -7.32 -7.93
N ARG A 37 -5.99 -6.06 -8.10
CA ARG A 37 -6.29 -4.98 -7.14
C ARG A 37 -7.79 -4.72 -7.03
N ARG A 38 -8.50 -4.59 -8.16
CA ARG A 38 -9.95 -4.39 -8.19
C ARG A 38 -10.69 -5.56 -7.53
N TYR A 39 -10.28 -6.79 -7.84
CA TYR A 39 -10.84 -7.99 -7.22
C TYR A 39 -10.59 -8.02 -5.71
N ALA A 40 -9.36 -7.77 -5.25
CA ALA A 40 -9.05 -7.73 -3.82
C ALA A 40 -9.88 -6.68 -3.07
N LEU A 41 -10.06 -5.48 -3.64
CA LEU A 41 -10.93 -4.45 -3.06
C LEU A 41 -12.39 -4.87 -3.05
N ALA A 42 -12.89 -5.52 -4.10
CA ALA A 42 -14.26 -6.02 -4.16
C ALA A 42 -14.51 -7.09 -3.10
N VAL A 43 -13.57 -8.03 -2.93
CA VAL A 43 -13.63 -9.05 -1.88
C VAL A 43 -13.60 -8.40 -0.49
N GLN A 44 -12.70 -7.44 -0.25
CA GLN A 44 -12.64 -6.73 1.03
C GLN A 44 -13.94 -5.99 1.36
N ARG A 45 -14.60 -5.40 0.37
CA ARG A 45 -15.89 -4.72 0.56
C ARG A 45 -17.05 -5.69 0.76
N ALA A 46 -17.04 -6.83 0.08
CA ALA A 46 -18.08 -7.85 0.18
C ALA A 46 -17.94 -8.68 1.47
N THR A 47 -16.73 -8.80 2.02
CA THR A 47 -16.47 -9.52 3.26
C THR A 47 -16.76 -8.60 4.44
N THR A 48 -17.68 -9.01 5.30
CA THR A 48 -17.88 -8.30 6.57
C THR A 48 -16.72 -8.65 7.52
N PRO A 49 -15.95 -7.67 8.03
CA PRO A 49 -14.88 -7.97 8.98
C PRO A 49 -15.49 -8.54 10.26
N THR A 50 -14.79 -9.51 10.87
CA THR A 50 -15.17 -10.01 12.19
C THR A 50 -15.13 -8.85 13.19
N PRO A 51 -16.17 -8.67 14.02
CA PRO A 51 -16.15 -7.65 15.06
C PRO A 51 -14.98 -7.90 16.01
N LEU A 52 -14.30 -6.82 16.41
CA LEU A 52 -13.21 -6.90 17.38
C LEU A 52 -13.77 -7.29 18.75
N THR A 53 -12.99 -8.06 19.51
CA THR A 53 -13.29 -8.28 20.92
C THR A 53 -13.05 -6.98 21.71
N PRO A 54 -13.65 -6.81 22.90
CA PRO A 54 -13.41 -5.62 23.73
C PRO A 54 -11.93 -5.38 24.03
N GLU A 55 -11.15 -6.45 24.22
CA GLU A 55 -9.70 -6.37 24.46
C GLU A 55 -8.95 -5.86 23.23
N GLN A 56 -9.27 -6.37 22.04
CA GLN A 56 -8.68 -5.91 20.79
C GLN A 56 -9.04 -4.45 20.51
N GLN A 57 -10.29 -4.05 20.79
CA GLN A 57 -10.70 -2.67 20.66
C GLN A 57 -9.90 -1.75 21.59
N ALA A 58 -9.70 -2.16 22.85
CA ALA A 58 -8.89 -1.39 23.81
C ALA A 58 -7.44 -1.24 23.37
N GLU A 59 -6.85 -2.26 22.74
CA GLU A 59 -5.51 -2.20 22.16
C GLU A 59 -5.44 -1.21 20.99
N VAL A 60 -6.41 -1.26 20.07
CA VAL A 60 -6.53 -0.31 18.96
C VAL A 60 -6.65 1.12 19.49
N ASP A 61 -7.47 1.34 20.51
CA ASP A 61 -7.65 2.66 21.13
C ASP A 61 -6.38 3.15 21.85
N ALA A 62 -5.61 2.24 22.46
CA ALA A 62 -4.31 2.57 23.05
C ALA A 62 -3.28 2.98 21.98
N ILE A 63 -3.22 2.26 20.87
CA ILE A 63 -2.37 2.59 19.72
C ILE A 63 -2.79 3.95 19.13
N HIS A 64 -4.09 4.18 18.99
CA HIS A 64 -4.61 5.44 18.47
C HIS A 64 -4.20 6.64 19.34
N ARG A 65 -4.40 6.53 20.67
CA ARG A 65 -3.97 7.56 21.63
C ARG A 65 -2.47 7.84 21.55
N ARG A 66 -1.64 6.79 21.53
CA ARG A 66 -0.18 6.92 21.39
C ARG A 66 0.20 7.61 20.07
N ASN A 67 -0.50 7.32 18.98
CA ASN A 67 -0.22 7.94 17.69
C ASN A 67 -0.63 9.42 17.65
N LEU A 68 -1.68 9.82 18.36
CA LEU A 68 -2.06 11.23 18.52
C LEU A 68 -0.96 12.01 19.25
N GLU A 69 -0.41 11.44 20.31
CA GLU A 69 0.69 12.04 21.07
C GLU A 69 1.98 12.16 20.24
N LEU A 70 2.33 11.12 19.50
CA LEU A 70 3.57 11.09 18.70
C LEU A 70 3.48 11.90 17.41
N PHE A 71 2.29 11.99 16.81
CA PHE A 71 2.08 12.60 15.50
C PHE A 71 0.90 13.55 15.47
N PRO A 72 0.85 14.60 16.31
CA PRO A 72 -0.31 15.49 16.41
C PRO A 72 -0.65 16.17 15.07
N HIS A 73 0.36 16.52 14.26
CA HIS A 73 0.22 17.11 12.92
C HIS A 73 -0.51 16.21 11.91
N ARG A 74 -0.58 14.89 12.14
CA ARG A 74 -1.34 13.99 11.24
C ARG A 74 -2.85 14.01 11.52
N TYR A 75 -3.24 14.57 12.65
CA TYR A 75 -4.62 14.53 13.15
C TYR A 75 -5.20 15.93 13.39
N ASN A 76 -4.39 16.99 13.24
CA ASN A 76 -4.89 18.36 13.21
C ASN A 76 -5.65 18.59 11.90
N ALA A 77 -6.97 18.75 12.00
CA ALA A 77 -7.83 19.08 10.86
C ALA A 77 -7.45 20.42 10.17
N ASP A 78 -6.70 21.27 10.86
CA ASP A 78 -6.23 22.57 10.35
C ASP A 78 -5.13 22.47 9.28
N ASP A 79 -4.41 21.34 9.18
CA ASP A 79 -3.44 21.10 8.10
C ASP A 79 -4.12 20.70 6.77
N TYR A 80 -5.41 20.37 6.82
CA TYR A 80 -6.29 20.23 5.65
C TYR A 80 -6.95 21.58 5.29
N ARG A 81 -6.20 22.68 5.26
CA ARG A 81 -6.64 23.81 4.44
C ARG A 81 -6.53 23.38 2.99
N PRO A 82 -7.63 23.18 2.24
CA PRO A 82 -7.52 23.06 0.79
C PRO A 82 -6.80 24.31 0.32
N ARG A 83 -5.59 24.14 -0.25
CA ARG A 83 -4.89 25.28 -0.85
C ARG A 83 -5.90 25.94 -1.80
N PRO A 84 -6.05 27.28 -1.76
CA PRO A 84 -6.93 27.95 -2.70
C PRO A 84 -6.55 27.48 -4.10
N ARG A 85 -7.57 27.04 -4.84
CA ARG A 85 -7.50 26.60 -6.22
C ARG A 85 -6.63 27.64 -6.93
N ARG A 86 -5.42 27.26 -7.38
CA ARG A 86 -4.57 28.15 -8.16
C ARG A 86 -5.44 28.66 -9.30
N GLU A 87 -5.79 29.94 -9.27
CA GLU A 87 -6.47 30.57 -10.38
C GLU A 87 -5.63 30.31 -11.63
N PRO A 88 -6.24 29.98 -12.78
CA PRO A 88 -5.49 29.89 -14.02
C PRO A 88 -4.86 31.25 -14.25
N PHE A 89 -3.52 31.27 -14.36
CA PHE A 89 -2.75 32.46 -14.66
C PHE A 89 -3.38 33.19 -15.86
N PRO A 90 -3.84 34.45 -15.73
CA PRO A 90 -4.52 35.16 -16.82
C PRO A 90 -3.58 35.57 -17.97
N HIS A 91 -2.30 35.19 -17.93
CA HIS A 91 -1.27 35.69 -18.84
C HIS A 91 -1.10 34.87 -20.12
N LEU A 92 -1.93 33.83 -20.35
CA LEU A 92 -1.89 33.02 -21.58
C LEU A 92 -3.08 33.31 -22.52
N LEU A 93 -3.58 34.55 -22.49
CA LEU A 93 -4.50 35.09 -23.48
C LEU A 93 -3.99 36.45 -23.96
N SER A 94 -2.90 36.43 -24.72
CA SER A 94 -2.53 37.48 -25.68
C SER A 94 -1.61 36.87 -26.73
#